data_AF-A0A6J6JX94-F1
#
_entry.id   AF-A0A6J6JX94-F1
#
_cell.length_a   1.000
_cell.length_b   1.000
_cell.length_c   1.000
_cell.angle_alpha   90.00
_cell.angle_beta   90.00
_cell.angle_gamma   90.00
#
_symmetry.space_group_name_H-M   'P 1'
#
loop_
_entity.id
_entity.type
_entity.pdbx_description
1 polymer ?
#
loop_
_entity_poly.entity_id
_entity_poly.type
_entity_poly.pdbx_seq_one_letter_code
_entity_poly.pdbx_strand_id
1 'polypeptide(L)' 'MTPVKRVAGADAGALMFTDATSAAGGIDFDATETDVYYFAPQKNFASDGGLWLALMSPAAIERTERIAASGRYIP' A
#
# COMPACT_ATOMS: atom_id res chain seq x y z
N MET A 1 -4.30 -14.08 9.35
CA MET A 1 -3.93 -12.84 8.65
C MET A 1 -3.32 -11.89 9.67
N THR A 2 -2.23 -11.20 9.33
CA THR A 2 -1.60 -10.22 10.23
C THR A 2 -2.42 -8.94 10.28
N PRO A 3 -2.63 -8.32 11.46
CA PRO A 3 -3.31 -7.03 11.55
C PRO A 3 -2.59 -5.94 10.76
N VAL A 4 -3.35 -5.07 10.08
CA VAL A 4 -2.83 -3.84 9.48
C VAL A 4 -2.67 -2.82 10.60
N LYS A 5 -1.43 -2.67 11.09
CA LYS A 5 -1.07 -1.72 12.16
C LYS A 5 0.27 -1.07 11.87
N ARG A 6 0.41 0.20 12.22
CA ARG A 6 1.71 0.89 12.11
C ARG A 6 2.75 0.24 13.03
N VAL A 7 4.00 0.25 12.56
CA VAL A 7 5.14 -0.22 13.34
C VAL A 7 5.48 0.83 14.39
N ALA A 8 5.40 0.45 15.67
CA ALA A 8 5.77 1.32 16.77
C ALA A 8 7.28 1.67 16.72
N GLY A 9 7.61 2.94 16.93
CA GLY A 9 8.99 3.41 16.91
C GLY A 9 9.63 3.54 15.53
N ALA A 10 8.85 3.41 14.45
CA ALA A 10 9.35 3.71 13.10
C ALA A 10 9.75 5.19 12.97
N ASP A 11 10.73 5.45 12.09
CA ASP A 11 11.18 6.81 11.80
C ASP A 11 10.04 7.70 11.32
N ALA A 12 10.06 8.98 11.67
CA ALA A 12 8.98 9.93 11.37
C ALA A 12 8.64 10.09 9.87
N GLY A 13 9.58 9.73 8.98
CA GLY A 13 9.39 9.75 7.52
C GLY A 13 9.19 8.37 6.88
N ALA A 14 9.14 7.29 7.67
CA ALA A 14 8.93 5.95 7.16
C ALA A 14 7.48 5.77 6.71
N LEU A 15 7.30 5.22 5.51
CA LEU A 15 5.98 4.87 4.99
C LEU A 15 5.70 3.39 5.27
N MET A 16 4.52 3.10 5.82
CA MET A 16 4.08 1.73 6.07
C MET A 16 3.49 1.12 4.79
N PHE A 17 4.03 -0.02 4.35
CA PHE A 17 3.53 -0.78 3.22
C PHE A 17 2.85 -2.06 3.69
N THR A 18 1.67 -2.34 3.16
CA THR A 18 0.91 -3.57 3.43
C THR A 18 0.65 -4.30 2.13
N ASP A 19 1.23 -5.50 2.00
CA ASP A 19 0.82 -6.47 0.99
C ASP A 19 -0.52 -7.08 1.42
N ALA A 20 -1.56 -6.69 0.71
CA ALA A 20 -2.91 -7.16 0.94
C ALA A 20 -3.42 -8.04 -0.20
N THR A 21 -2.52 -8.59 -1.03
CA THR A 21 -2.87 -9.34 -2.25
C THR A 21 -3.96 -10.38 -2.01
N SER A 22 -3.90 -11.12 -0.90
CA SER A 22 -4.93 -12.13 -0.55
C SER A 22 -5.89 -11.70 0.56
N ALA A 23 -5.74 -10.49 1.11
CA ALA A 23 -6.50 -9.99 2.27
C ALA A 23 -7.54 -8.93 1.88
N ALA A 24 -7.21 -8.06 0.93
CA ALA A 24 -8.08 -6.99 0.46
C ALA A 24 -9.43 -7.55 0.00
N GLY A 25 -10.53 -6.90 0.39
CA GLY A 25 -11.90 -7.36 0.11
C GLY A 25 -12.41 -8.49 1.00
N GLY A 26 -11.58 -9.05 1.88
CA GLY A 26 -11.95 -10.15 2.79
C GLY A 26 -11.85 -9.83 4.28
N ILE A 27 -11.35 -8.65 4.65
CA ILE A 27 -11.22 -8.20 6.04
C ILE A 27 -11.43 -6.70 6.19
N ASP A 28 -11.84 -6.31 7.39
CA ASP A 28 -11.85 -4.92 7.83
C ASP A 28 -10.44 -4.48 8.25
N PHE A 29 -10.14 -3.21 8.01
CA PHE A 29 -8.93 -2.56 8.50
C PHE A 29 -9.15 -1.04 8.61
N ASP A 30 -8.33 -0.38 9.43
CA ASP A 30 -8.26 1.07 9.46
C ASP A 30 -7.25 1.56 8.41
N ALA A 31 -7.72 2.33 7.43
CA ALA A 31 -6.88 2.85 6.36
C ALA A 31 -5.81 3.84 6.86
N THR A 32 -5.95 4.41 8.06
CA THR A 32 -4.95 5.31 8.65
C THR A 32 -3.71 4.59 9.20
N GLU A 33 -3.80 3.26 9.36
CA GLU A 33 -2.73 2.41 9.88
C GLU A 33 -1.71 1.98 8.82
N THR A 34 -1.88 2.40 7.56
CA THR A 34 -0.96 2.09 6.45
C THR A 34 -0.84 3.27 5.49
N ASP A 35 0.31 3.39 4.81
CA ASP A 35 0.53 4.43 3.80
C ASP A 35 0.32 3.89 2.39
N VAL A 36 0.58 2.60 2.17
CA VAL A 36 0.26 1.91 0.92
C VAL A 36 -0.33 0.54 1.21
N TYR A 37 -1.57 0.34 0.76
CA TYR A 37 -2.27 -0.94 0.82
C TYR A 37 -2.46 -1.46 -0.60
N TYR A 38 -1.58 -2.37 -1.04
CA TYR A 38 -1.60 -2.87 -2.41
C TYR A 38 -2.14 -4.30 -2.50
N PHE A 39 -2.81 -4.59 -3.61
CA PHE A 39 -3.34 -5.91 -3.90
C PHE A 39 -3.55 -6.10 -5.40
N ALA A 40 -3.98 -7.30 -5.78
CA ALA A 40 -4.40 -7.63 -7.14
C ALA A 40 -5.75 -8.36 -7.07
N PRO A 41 -6.61 -8.26 -8.09
CA PRO A 41 -8.02 -8.61 -7.95
C PRO A 41 -8.30 -10.13 -8.10
N GLN A 42 -7.31 -10.95 -8.43
CA GLN A 42 -7.43 -12.41 -8.61
C GLN A 42 -7.51 -13.24 -7.32
N LYS A 43 -7.95 -12.62 -6.23
CA LYS A 43 -8.15 -13.25 -4.92
C LYS A 43 -9.57 -13.02 -4.44
N ASN A 44 -9.78 -12.27 -3.36
CA ASN A 44 -11.12 -12.06 -2.80
C ASN A 44 -12.06 -11.29 -3.74
N PHE A 45 -11.51 -10.58 -4.74
CA PHE A 45 -12.29 -9.87 -5.75
C PHE A 45 -12.67 -10.75 -6.97
N ALA A 46 -12.27 -12.02 -7.00
CA ALA A 46 -12.67 -13.01 -8.00
C ALA A 46 -12.53 -12.57 -9.48
N SER A 47 -11.51 -11.77 -9.78
CA SER A 47 -11.18 -11.30 -11.13
C SER A 47 -9.98 -12.05 -11.70
N ASP A 48 -9.59 -11.71 -12.93
CA ASP A 48 -8.31 -12.13 -13.51
C ASP A 48 -7.11 -11.38 -12.92
N GLY A 49 -5.93 -11.99 -13.02
CA GLY A 49 -4.66 -11.35 -12.69
C GLY A 49 -4.16 -10.43 -13.80
N GLY A 50 -3.11 -9.65 -13.52
CA GLY A 50 -2.48 -8.74 -14.48
C GLY A 50 -2.76 -7.24 -14.24
N LEU A 51 -3.55 -6.91 -13.22
CA LEU A 51 -3.70 -5.56 -12.68
C LEU A 51 -3.32 -5.56 -11.20
N TRP A 52 -2.61 -4.51 -10.77
CA TRP A 52 -2.41 -4.21 -9.36
C TRP A 52 -3.12 -2.90 -9.02
N LEU A 53 -3.60 -2.80 -7.79
CA LEU A 53 -4.21 -1.60 -7.23
C LEU A 53 -3.51 -1.25 -5.92
N ALA A 54 -3.42 0.03 -5.60
CA ALA A 54 -2.89 0.51 -4.33
C ALA A 54 -3.72 1.68 -3.81
N LEU A 55 -4.17 1.58 -2.57
CA LEU A 55 -4.64 2.74 -1.82
C LEU A 55 -3.42 3.42 -1.23
N MET A 56 -3.26 4.72 -1.46
CA MET A 56 -2.08 5.47 -1.06
C MET A 56 -2.47 6.67 -0.19
N SER A 57 -1.80 6.84 0.94
CA SER A 57 -1.95 8.03 1.78
C SER A 57 -1.37 9.27 1.09
N PRO A 58 -1.75 10.49 1.52
CA PRO A 58 -1.16 11.72 0.99
C PRO A 58 0.38 11.74 1.06
N ALA A 59 0.96 11.19 2.14
CA ALA A 59 2.41 11.10 2.31
C ALA A 59 3.07 10.14 1.29
N ALA A 60 2.40 9.03 0.97
CA ALA A 60 2.88 8.11 -0.05
C ALA A 60 2.83 8.73 -1.46
N ILE A 61 1.75 9.45 -1.78
CA ILE A 61 1.62 10.16 -3.07
C ILE A 61 2.71 11.24 -3.19
N GLU A 62 2.88 12.09 -2.18
CA GLU A 62 3.90 13.14 -2.14
C GLU A 62 5.33 12.56 -2.25
N ARG A 63 5.58 11.41 -1.62
CA ARG A 63 6.85 10.68 -1.79
C ARG A 63 7.06 10.20 -3.22
N THR A 64 6.04 9.61 -3.84
CA THR A 64 6.10 9.14 -5.24
C THR A 64 6.39 10.30 -6.20
N GLU A 65 5.70 11.43 -6.05
CA GLU A 65 5.90 12.63 -6.85
C GLU A 65 7.35 13.16 -6.73
N ARG A 66 7.89 13.23 -5.51
CA ARG A 66 9.30 13.63 -5.31
C ARG A 66 10.30 12.70 -5.99
N ILE A 67 10.07 11.37 -5.97
CA ILE A 67 10.97 10.41 -6.65
C ILE A 67 10.90 10.60 -8.16
N ALA A 68 9.69 10.75 -8.70
CA ALA A 68 9.48 10.97 -10.13
C ALA A 68 10.16 12.27 -10.59
N ALA A 69 10.05 13.34 -9.82
CA ALA A 69 10.68 14.63 -10.11
C ALA A 69 12.20 14.61 -9.98
N SER A 70 12.77 13.74 -9.13
CA SER A 70 14.22 13.72 -8.88
C SER A 70 15.03 12.98 -9.94
N GLY A 71 14.40 12.40 -10.97
CA GLY A 71 15.06 11.54 -11.96
C GLY A 71 15.65 10.24 -11.38
N ARG A 72 15.32 9.91 -10.12
CA ARG A 72 15.75 8.68 -9.45
C ARG A 72 14.91 7.47 -9.86
N TYR A 73 13.70 7.72 -10.36
CA TYR A 73 12.81 6.65 -10.77
C TYR A 73 13.43 5.83 -11.92
N ILE A 74 13.68 4.56 -11.65
CA ILE A 74 14.05 3.55 -12.65
C ILE A 74 12.96 2.47 -12.55
N PRO A 75 12.14 2.26 -13.60
CA PRO A 75 11.06 1.27 -13.62
C PRO A 75 11.56 -0.17 -13.43
#